data_AF-A0A8T7DVW1-F1
#
_entry.id   AF-A0A8T7DVW1-F1
#
_cell.length_a   1.000
_cell.length_b   1.000
_cell.length_c   1.000
_cell.angle_alpha   90.00
_cell.angle_beta   90.00
_cell.angle_gamma   90.00
#
_symmetry.space_group_name_H-M   'P 1'
#
loop_
_entity.id
_entity.type
_entity.pdbx_description
1 polymer ?
#
loop_
_entity_poly.entity_id
_entity_poly.type
_entity_poly.pdbx_seq_one_letter_code
_entity_poly.pdbx_strand_id
1 'polypeptide(L)'
;MLIRVLVCLLCLNGCTTFDTSRVDHAVNDEGLPSVFELKEVPFFPQTDYQCGPAALATVLQTHNVYATPDDLVSSLYLPDPRGSLQVEIAASARLYTMLPYPLEPDITALLTEVAAGNPVLVLQNLRFDWWPQWHYAVVVGYDIEQQAIILRSGETRRWQTSFRTFVNTWKRADHWALVIVPAGDIPATADFGTYMKTAYAFEETGLMNYAFEAYRAATQKWPQEARPWIMLGTLAYTLDNNRQAVEALLQASGIDAGSATTWNNLAYALHKNGCALQAQQALQCARQASLDDMNILDSQREIETMAVQVRASDCPLINCAQDAEPSNLRAH
;
A
#
# COMPACT_ATOMS: atom_id res chain seq x y z
N MET A 1 -43.77 45.44 -30.55
CA MET A 1 -42.66 44.69 -31.18
C MET A 1 -41.37 45.42 -30.91
N LEU A 2 -40.49 44.92 -30.04
CA LEU A 2 -39.03 45.11 -30.07
C LEU A 2 -38.44 44.51 -28.77
N ILE A 3 -38.24 43.19 -28.79
CA ILE A 3 -37.36 42.49 -27.84
C ILE A 3 -36.09 42.18 -28.63
N ARG A 4 -34.97 42.81 -28.27
CA ARG A 4 -33.62 42.34 -28.62
C ARG A 4 -32.66 42.73 -27.50
N VAL A 5 -32.53 41.85 -26.51
CA VAL A 5 -31.35 41.77 -25.65
C VAL A 5 -30.59 40.53 -26.11
N LEU A 6 -29.51 40.74 -26.87
CA LEU A 6 -28.59 39.71 -27.30
C LEU A 6 -27.51 39.59 -26.22
N VAL A 7 -27.64 38.64 -25.31
CA VAL A 7 -26.58 38.28 -24.37
C VAL A 7 -25.62 37.34 -25.10
N CYS A 8 -24.47 37.86 -25.50
CA CYS A 8 -23.33 37.08 -25.98
C CYS A 8 -22.57 36.57 -24.75
N LEU A 9 -22.92 35.37 -24.26
CA LEU A 9 -22.08 34.63 -23.32
C LEU A 9 -20.94 33.99 -24.15
N LEU A 10 -19.77 34.63 -24.13
CA LEU A 10 -18.52 34.05 -24.61
C LEU A 10 -18.12 32.91 -23.66
N CYS A 11 -18.35 31.68 -24.10
CA CYS A 11 -17.80 30.47 -23.49
C CYS A 11 -16.27 30.49 -23.61
N LEU A 12 -15.58 30.89 -22.53
CA LEU A 12 -14.17 30.56 -22.35
C LEU A 12 -14.05 29.06 -22.05
N ASN A 13 -14.04 28.24 -23.10
CA ASN A 13 -13.60 26.85 -23.00
C ASN A 13 -12.08 26.85 -22.85
N GLY A 14 -11.60 26.83 -21.61
CA GLY A 14 -10.22 26.44 -21.33
C GLY A 14 -10.00 25.02 -21.82
N CYS A 15 -9.33 24.85 -22.96
CA CYS A 15 -8.83 23.55 -23.38
C CYS A 15 -7.74 23.15 -22.38
N THR A 16 -8.08 22.30 -21.43
CA THR A 16 -7.07 21.56 -20.67
C THR A 16 -6.44 20.56 -21.63
N THR A 17 -5.33 20.95 -22.24
CA THR A 17 -4.47 20.05 -23.00
C THR A 17 -3.91 19.02 -22.03
N PHE A 18 -4.13 17.74 -22.34
CA PHE A 18 -3.44 16.65 -21.65
C PHE A 18 -1.94 16.83 -21.89
N ASP A 19 -1.18 17.02 -20.82
CA ASP A 19 0.24 17.27 -20.88
C ASP A 19 0.99 15.94 -21.05
N THR A 20 1.47 15.66 -22.26
CA THR A 20 2.21 14.43 -22.58
C THR A 20 3.65 14.49 -22.10
N SER A 21 4.17 15.67 -21.72
CA SER A 21 5.59 15.84 -21.37
C SER A 21 6.02 14.93 -20.22
N ARG A 22 5.14 14.68 -19.25
CA ARG A 22 5.42 13.77 -18.13
C ARG A 22 5.57 12.32 -18.57
N VAL A 23 4.75 11.88 -19.52
CA VAL A 23 4.84 10.53 -20.10
C VAL A 23 6.12 10.40 -20.94
N ASP A 24 6.45 11.44 -21.69
CA ASP A 24 7.70 11.50 -22.47
C ASP A 24 8.93 11.46 -21.54
N HIS A 25 8.90 12.14 -20.39
CA HIS A 25 9.95 12.05 -19.37
C HIS A 25 10.09 10.62 -18.80
N ALA A 26 8.98 9.96 -18.47
CA ALA A 26 9.02 8.58 -17.95
C ALA A 26 9.67 7.59 -18.92
N VAL A 27 9.43 7.75 -20.22
CA VAL A 27 10.08 6.93 -21.26
C VAL A 27 11.57 7.23 -21.37
N ASN A 28 11.93 8.51 -21.41
CA ASN A 28 13.31 8.93 -21.71
C ASN A 28 14.26 8.83 -20.50
N ASP A 29 13.76 9.13 -19.30
CA ASP A 29 14.58 9.29 -18.10
C ASP A 29 14.43 8.10 -17.12
N GLU A 30 13.27 7.44 -17.09
CA GLU A 30 12.97 6.33 -16.15
C GLU A 30 12.97 4.94 -16.81
N GLY A 31 13.23 4.87 -18.12
CA GLY A 31 13.39 3.61 -18.86
C GLY A 31 12.08 2.85 -19.11
N LEU A 32 10.94 3.55 -19.08
CA LEU A 32 9.64 2.96 -19.40
C LEU A 32 9.59 2.51 -20.89
N PRO A 33 9.23 1.25 -21.19
CA PRO A 33 9.09 0.79 -22.59
C PRO A 33 8.12 1.65 -23.40
N SER A 34 8.35 1.88 -24.69
CA SER A 34 7.42 2.69 -25.51
C SER A 34 6.08 1.99 -25.79
N VAL A 35 6.06 0.66 -25.77
CA VAL A 35 4.87 -0.17 -25.92
C VAL A 35 4.98 -1.37 -24.98
N PHE A 36 3.93 -1.63 -24.21
CA PHE A 36 3.88 -2.78 -23.30
C PHE A 36 2.44 -3.30 -23.15
N GLU A 37 2.24 -4.61 -23.15
CA GLU A 37 0.92 -5.22 -22.93
C GLU A 37 1.05 -6.58 -22.22
N LEU A 38 0.36 -6.72 -21.09
CA LEU A 38 0.14 -7.96 -20.36
C LEU A 38 -0.94 -8.80 -21.05
N LYS A 39 -0.53 -9.54 -22.09
CA LYS A 39 -1.44 -10.30 -22.95
C LYS A 39 -2.20 -11.42 -22.24
N GLU A 40 -1.56 -12.03 -21.24
CA GLU A 40 -2.08 -13.20 -20.52
C GLU A 40 -2.98 -12.83 -19.33
N VAL A 41 -3.18 -11.53 -19.03
CA VAL A 41 -4.11 -11.11 -17.98
C VAL A 41 -5.50 -11.68 -18.32
N PRO A 42 -6.12 -12.45 -17.40
CA PRO A 42 -7.44 -13.04 -17.58
C PRO A 42 -8.51 -12.01 -17.96
N PHE A 43 -9.64 -12.50 -18.45
CA PHE A 43 -10.75 -11.65 -18.80
C PHE A 43 -12.07 -12.31 -18.46
N PHE A 44 -12.81 -11.67 -17.57
CA PHE A 44 -14.17 -12.03 -17.24
C PHE A 44 -15.10 -11.01 -17.92
N PRO A 45 -15.82 -11.40 -18.99
CA PRO A 45 -16.79 -10.51 -19.62
C PRO A 45 -17.87 -10.17 -18.60
N GLN A 46 -18.21 -8.89 -18.49
CA GLN A 46 -19.12 -8.38 -17.47
C GLN A 46 -20.38 -7.78 -18.11
N THR A 47 -21.55 -8.08 -17.52
CA THR A 47 -22.81 -7.39 -17.78
C THR A 47 -23.06 -6.32 -16.71
N ASP A 48 -24.18 -5.58 -16.80
CA ASP A 48 -24.50 -4.52 -15.84
C ASP A 48 -24.40 -5.00 -14.37
N TYR A 49 -23.85 -4.15 -13.50
CA TYR A 49 -23.65 -4.36 -12.05
C TYR A 49 -22.54 -5.32 -11.59
N GLN A 50 -21.77 -5.94 -12.49
CA GLN A 50 -20.69 -6.88 -12.11
C GLN A 50 -19.26 -6.37 -12.36
N CYS A 51 -19.10 -5.10 -12.76
CA CYS A 51 -17.79 -4.58 -13.15
C CYS A 51 -16.73 -4.59 -12.03
N GLY A 52 -17.11 -4.33 -10.76
CA GLY A 52 -16.20 -4.40 -9.61
C GLY A 52 -15.70 -5.83 -9.34
N PRO A 53 -16.60 -6.80 -9.12
CA PRO A 53 -16.24 -8.21 -8.97
C PRO A 53 -15.39 -8.76 -10.13
N ALA A 54 -15.75 -8.44 -11.38
CA ALA A 54 -15.00 -8.91 -12.55
C ALA A 54 -13.59 -8.31 -12.64
N ALA A 55 -13.44 -7.02 -12.33
CA ALA A 55 -12.14 -6.38 -12.29
C ALA A 55 -11.25 -6.94 -11.17
N LEU A 56 -11.80 -7.16 -9.97
CA LEU A 56 -11.05 -7.77 -8.87
C LEU A 56 -10.66 -9.22 -9.19
N ALA A 57 -11.58 -10.05 -9.69
CA ALA A 57 -11.29 -11.42 -10.13
C ALA A 57 -10.16 -11.47 -11.18
N THR A 58 -10.18 -10.53 -12.14
CA THR A 58 -9.13 -10.40 -13.17
C THR A 58 -7.75 -10.18 -12.54
N VAL A 59 -7.63 -9.28 -11.56
CA VAL A 59 -6.34 -8.99 -10.92
C VAL A 59 -5.91 -10.13 -10.00
N LEU A 60 -6.83 -10.70 -9.21
CA LEU A 60 -6.54 -11.87 -8.36
C LEU A 60 -5.99 -13.04 -9.17
N GLN A 61 -6.66 -13.38 -10.28
CA GLN A 61 -6.24 -14.51 -11.11
C GLN A 61 -4.92 -14.24 -11.83
N THR A 62 -4.55 -12.98 -12.09
CA THR A 62 -3.21 -12.63 -12.61
C THR A 62 -2.10 -13.08 -11.65
N HIS A 63 -2.36 -13.06 -10.34
CA HIS A 63 -1.46 -13.57 -9.30
C HIS A 63 -1.73 -15.03 -8.93
N ASN A 64 -2.40 -15.80 -9.80
CA ASN A 64 -2.79 -17.20 -9.57
C ASN A 64 -3.70 -17.42 -8.36
N VAL A 65 -4.38 -16.37 -7.87
CA VAL A 65 -5.40 -16.49 -6.84
C VAL A 65 -6.75 -16.74 -7.53
N TYR A 66 -7.28 -17.95 -7.40
CA TYR A 66 -8.54 -18.30 -8.04
C TYR A 66 -9.72 -17.64 -7.31
N ALA A 67 -10.39 -16.73 -8.01
CA ALA A 67 -11.66 -16.13 -7.61
C ALA A 67 -12.45 -15.83 -8.89
N THR A 68 -13.74 -16.18 -8.91
CA THR A 68 -14.64 -15.79 -9.99
C THR A 68 -15.41 -14.52 -9.61
N PRO A 69 -15.97 -13.78 -10.59
CA PRO A 69 -16.83 -12.64 -10.27
C PRO A 69 -17.98 -13.04 -9.33
N ASP A 70 -18.59 -14.22 -9.54
CA ASP A 70 -19.71 -14.72 -8.73
C ASP A 70 -19.32 -14.96 -7.26
N ASP A 71 -18.09 -15.47 -7.01
CA ASP A 71 -17.57 -15.65 -5.64
C ASP A 71 -17.47 -14.30 -4.90
N LEU A 72 -17.17 -13.23 -5.64
CA LEU A 72 -16.92 -11.90 -5.10
C LEU A 72 -18.17 -11.03 -4.98
N VAL A 73 -19.28 -11.39 -5.65
CA VAL A 73 -20.54 -10.60 -5.58
C VAL A 73 -20.99 -10.42 -4.14
N SER A 74 -20.98 -11.48 -3.33
CA SER A 74 -21.48 -11.43 -1.95
C SER A 74 -20.65 -10.52 -1.02
N SER A 75 -19.34 -10.40 -1.27
CA SER A 75 -18.43 -9.53 -0.50
C SER A 75 -18.39 -8.10 -1.01
N LEU A 76 -18.84 -7.86 -2.25
CA LEU A 76 -18.77 -6.55 -2.93
C LEU A 76 -20.15 -5.90 -3.16
N TYR A 77 -21.25 -6.57 -2.83
CA TYR A 77 -22.59 -6.04 -3.04
C TYR A 77 -23.01 -5.09 -1.91
N LEU A 78 -23.08 -3.80 -2.21
CA LEU A 78 -23.76 -2.81 -1.39
C LEU A 78 -24.75 -1.98 -2.24
N PRO A 79 -25.92 -1.62 -1.71
CA PRO A 79 -26.92 -0.84 -2.43
C PRO A 79 -26.54 0.63 -2.70
N ASP A 80 -25.38 1.11 -2.22
CA ASP A 80 -24.89 2.48 -2.44
C ASP A 80 -23.73 2.52 -3.47
N PRO A 81 -23.89 3.14 -4.67
CA PRO A 81 -23.04 2.85 -5.81
C PRO A 81 -21.74 3.68 -5.96
N ARG A 82 -21.30 4.51 -4.99
CA ARG A 82 -20.28 5.54 -5.32
C ARG A 82 -19.02 5.65 -4.46
N GLY A 83 -18.92 4.97 -3.31
CA GLY A 83 -17.71 5.07 -2.47
C GLY A 83 -17.44 3.88 -1.56
N SER A 84 -18.48 3.14 -1.19
CA SER A 84 -18.33 1.91 -0.39
C SER A 84 -17.60 0.82 -1.17
N LEU A 85 -17.90 0.66 -2.47
CA LEU A 85 -17.33 -0.42 -3.28
C LEU A 85 -15.80 -0.36 -3.39
N GLN A 86 -15.17 0.82 -3.36
CA GLN A 86 -13.70 0.93 -3.36
C GLN A 86 -13.09 0.35 -2.08
N VAL A 87 -13.71 0.65 -0.93
CA VAL A 87 -13.33 0.09 0.37
C VAL A 87 -13.58 -1.41 0.39
N GLU A 88 -14.71 -1.87 -0.12
CA GLU A 88 -15.03 -3.30 -0.21
C GLU A 88 -14.08 -4.06 -1.15
N ILE A 89 -13.66 -3.46 -2.27
CA ILE A 89 -12.65 -4.06 -3.16
C ILE A 89 -11.33 -4.23 -2.41
N ALA A 90 -10.87 -3.20 -1.70
CA ALA A 90 -9.64 -3.29 -0.92
C ALA A 90 -9.78 -4.31 0.24
N ALA A 91 -10.89 -4.31 0.96
CA ALA A 91 -11.15 -5.27 2.03
C ALA A 91 -11.22 -6.71 1.49
N SER A 92 -11.93 -6.94 0.40
CA SER A 92 -12.03 -8.24 -0.26
C SER A 92 -10.66 -8.72 -0.73
N ALA A 93 -9.86 -7.86 -1.37
CA ALA A 93 -8.50 -8.21 -1.79
C ALA A 93 -7.64 -8.75 -0.62
N ARG A 94 -7.75 -8.13 0.56
CA ARG A 94 -7.02 -8.59 1.76
C ARG A 94 -7.47 -9.97 2.23
N LEU A 95 -8.76 -10.29 2.15
CA LEU A 95 -9.27 -11.63 2.46
C LEU A 95 -8.68 -12.71 1.52
N TYR A 96 -8.34 -12.31 0.30
CA TYR A 96 -7.62 -13.12 -0.68
C TYR A 96 -6.09 -13.02 -0.55
N THR A 97 -5.57 -12.56 0.59
CA THR A 97 -4.13 -12.50 0.91
C THR A 97 -3.33 -11.46 0.11
N MET A 98 -4.04 -10.50 -0.50
CA MET A 98 -3.44 -9.49 -1.36
C MET A 98 -3.38 -8.12 -0.68
N LEU A 99 -2.34 -7.36 -1.01
CA LEU A 99 -2.11 -5.99 -0.59
C LEU A 99 -2.65 -5.03 -1.66
N PRO A 100 -3.76 -4.31 -1.41
CA PRO A 100 -4.35 -3.36 -2.34
C PRO A 100 -3.68 -1.98 -2.20
N TYR A 101 -2.60 -1.75 -2.93
CA TYR A 101 -1.83 -0.51 -2.90
C TYR A 101 -2.50 0.58 -3.75
N PRO A 102 -2.89 1.73 -3.16
CA PRO A 102 -3.42 2.86 -3.93
C PRO A 102 -2.31 3.58 -4.69
N LEU A 103 -2.56 3.86 -5.96
CA LEU A 103 -1.63 4.64 -6.78
C LEU A 103 -1.83 6.13 -6.60
N GLU A 104 -0.73 6.87 -6.73
CA GLU A 104 -0.77 8.30 -6.93
C GLU A 104 -1.63 8.66 -8.16
N PRO A 105 -2.31 9.82 -8.18
CA PRO A 105 -3.21 10.25 -9.25
C PRO A 105 -2.42 10.74 -10.49
N ASP A 106 -1.54 9.86 -10.99
CA ASP A 106 -0.62 10.10 -12.09
C ASP A 106 -0.66 8.92 -13.05
N ILE A 107 -0.89 9.22 -14.33
CA ILE A 107 -0.85 8.18 -15.38
C ILE A 107 0.52 7.50 -15.42
N THR A 108 1.60 8.22 -15.11
CA THR A 108 2.96 7.68 -15.10
C THR A 108 3.10 6.55 -14.10
N ALA A 109 2.61 6.73 -12.87
CA ALA A 109 2.61 5.68 -11.84
C ALA A 109 1.87 4.42 -12.33
N LEU A 110 0.71 4.62 -12.99
CA LEU A 110 -0.05 3.55 -13.58
C LEU A 110 0.70 2.83 -14.71
N LEU A 111 1.37 3.55 -15.61
CA LEU A 111 2.15 2.93 -16.69
C LEU A 111 3.37 2.17 -16.15
N THR A 112 4.05 2.72 -15.14
CA THR A 112 5.20 2.08 -14.48
C THR A 112 4.83 0.75 -13.84
N GLU A 113 3.67 0.67 -13.19
CA GLU A 113 3.16 -0.58 -12.62
C GLU A 113 2.82 -1.61 -13.70
N VAL A 114 2.14 -1.18 -14.76
CA VAL A 114 1.83 -2.07 -15.89
C VAL A 114 3.12 -2.61 -16.51
N ALA A 115 4.13 -1.77 -16.72
CA ALA A 115 5.43 -2.17 -17.23
C ALA A 115 6.19 -3.12 -16.28
N ALA A 116 5.96 -3.00 -14.98
CA ALA A 116 6.52 -3.89 -13.96
C ALA A 116 5.81 -5.24 -13.86
N GLY A 117 4.75 -5.48 -14.63
CA GLY A 117 4.00 -6.73 -14.61
C GLY A 117 2.66 -6.66 -13.88
N ASN A 118 2.33 -5.51 -13.28
CA ASN A 118 1.17 -5.36 -12.42
C ASN A 118 0.01 -4.71 -13.19
N PRO A 119 -1.08 -5.46 -13.50
CA PRO A 119 -2.26 -4.83 -14.05
C PRO A 119 -2.91 -3.89 -13.02
N VAL A 120 -3.43 -2.76 -13.48
CA VAL A 120 -3.94 -1.70 -12.59
C VAL A 120 -5.46 -1.67 -12.65
N LEU A 121 -6.10 -1.88 -11.49
CA LEU A 121 -7.55 -1.79 -11.34
C LEU A 121 -7.93 -0.30 -11.19
N VAL A 122 -8.80 0.20 -12.06
CA VAL A 122 -9.21 1.62 -12.10
C VAL A 122 -10.71 1.78 -12.04
N LEU A 123 -11.16 2.94 -11.57
CA LEU A 123 -12.55 3.38 -11.67
C LEU A 123 -12.64 4.54 -12.67
N GLN A 124 -13.59 4.46 -13.60
CA GLN A 124 -13.85 5.52 -14.56
C GLN A 124 -15.31 5.97 -14.47
N ASN A 125 -15.57 7.25 -14.75
CA ASN A 125 -16.91 7.71 -15.10
C ASN A 125 -16.96 7.96 -16.61
N LEU A 126 -17.59 7.02 -17.33
CA LEU A 126 -17.65 7.03 -18.79
C LEU A 126 -18.65 8.06 -19.36
N ARG A 127 -19.51 8.62 -18.51
CA ARG A 127 -20.45 9.68 -18.86
C ARG A 127 -20.14 10.98 -18.12
N PHE A 128 -21.02 11.98 -18.24
CA PHE A 128 -20.86 13.29 -17.63
C PHE A 128 -21.20 13.26 -16.13
N ASP A 129 -20.71 14.25 -15.39
CA ASP A 129 -20.86 14.30 -13.91
C ASP A 129 -22.33 14.39 -13.45
N TRP A 130 -23.22 14.95 -14.28
CA TRP A 130 -24.66 15.04 -14.02
C TRP A 130 -25.47 13.80 -14.44
N TRP A 131 -24.84 12.84 -15.15
CA TRP A 131 -25.40 11.53 -15.47
C TRP A 131 -24.28 10.47 -15.51
N PRO A 132 -23.74 10.09 -14.34
CA PRO A 132 -22.54 9.26 -14.30
C PRO A 132 -22.80 7.82 -14.79
N GLN A 133 -21.77 7.21 -15.37
CA GLN A 133 -21.69 5.78 -15.65
C GLN A 133 -20.37 5.28 -15.06
N TRP A 134 -20.43 4.86 -13.80
CA TRP A 134 -19.31 4.30 -13.06
C TRP A 134 -18.93 2.94 -13.62
N HIS A 135 -17.64 2.73 -13.85
CA HIS A 135 -17.14 1.57 -14.56
C HIS A 135 -15.76 1.18 -14.04
N TYR A 136 -15.68 0.00 -13.44
CA TYR A 136 -14.39 -0.61 -13.12
C TYR A 136 -13.82 -1.30 -14.36
N ALA A 137 -12.52 -1.12 -14.54
CA ALA A 137 -11.74 -1.73 -15.61
C ALA A 137 -10.35 -2.08 -15.09
N VAL A 138 -9.60 -2.87 -15.87
CA VAL A 138 -8.23 -3.22 -15.55
C VAL A 138 -7.33 -2.78 -16.69
N VAL A 139 -6.39 -1.86 -16.42
CA VAL A 139 -5.36 -1.50 -17.39
C VAL A 139 -4.34 -2.61 -17.47
N VAL A 140 -4.04 -3.02 -18.70
CA VAL A 140 -3.12 -4.14 -18.99
C VAL A 140 -2.05 -3.77 -20.00
N GLY A 141 -2.07 -2.56 -20.56
CA GLY A 141 -1.07 -2.16 -21.52
C GLY A 141 -1.23 -0.73 -22.00
N TYR A 142 -0.25 -0.30 -22.77
CA TYR A 142 -0.18 1.03 -23.35
C TYR A 142 0.73 1.05 -24.58
N ASP A 143 0.55 2.09 -25.38
CA ASP A 143 1.39 2.44 -26.53
C ASP A 143 1.59 3.96 -26.50
N ILE A 144 2.82 4.39 -26.18
CA ILE A 144 3.15 5.80 -26.03
C ILE A 144 3.11 6.52 -27.37
N GLU A 145 3.59 5.89 -28.44
CA GLU A 145 3.63 6.49 -29.78
C GLU A 145 2.21 6.75 -30.31
N GLN A 146 1.31 5.80 -30.08
CA GLN A 146 -0.11 5.92 -30.46
C GLN A 146 -0.95 6.67 -29.41
N GLN A 147 -0.36 7.08 -28.29
CA GLN A 147 -1.05 7.71 -27.16
C GLN A 147 -2.27 6.90 -26.71
N ALA A 148 -2.11 5.59 -26.62
CA ALA A 148 -3.18 4.64 -26.40
C ALA A 148 -2.99 3.82 -25.13
N ILE A 149 -4.09 3.56 -24.43
CA ILE A 149 -4.16 2.68 -23.26
C ILE A 149 -5.05 1.49 -23.57
N ILE A 150 -4.70 0.33 -23.01
CA ILE A 150 -5.33 -0.96 -23.27
C ILE A 150 -5.91 -1.50 -21.97
N LEU A 151 -7.19 -1.87 -21.99
CA LEU A 151 -7.94 -2.33 -20.83
C LEU A 151 -8.65 -3.66 -21.06
N ARG A 152 -8.83 -4.43 -19.98
CA ARG A 152 -9.97 -5.35 -19.81
C ARG A 152 -11.17 -4.52 -19.36
N SER A 153 -12.23 -4.47 -20.16
CA SER A 153 -13.33 -3.53 -19.93
C SER A 153 -14.65 -4.00 -20.55
N GLY A 154 -15.70 -4.09 -19.72
CA GLY A 154 -17.02 -4.49 -20.20
C GLY A 154 -17.01 -5.91 -20.78
N GLU A 155 -17.69 -6.09 -21.91
CA GLU A 155 -17.65 -7.34 -22.69
C GLU A 155 -16.43 -7.43 -23.62
N THR A 156 -15.55 -6.41 -23.63
CA THR A 156 -14.40 -6.32 -24.54
C THR A 156 -13.09 -6.69 -23.85
N ARG A 157 -12.50 -7.82 -24.26
CA ARG A 157 -11.21 -8.30 -23.74
C ARG A 157 -10.05 -7.32 -23.96
N ARG A 158 -10.00 -6.68 -25.13
CA ARG A 158 -8.93 -5.73 -25.48
C ARG A 158 -9.54 -4.41 -25.93
N TRP A 159 -9.97 -3.62 -24.95
CA TRP A 159 -10.49 -2.28 -25.21
C TRP A 159 -9.32 -1.30 -25.32
N GLN A 160 -9.28 -0.51 -26.38
CA GLN A 160 -8.24 0.50 -26.61
C GLN A 160 -8.88 1.88 -26.70
N THR A 161 -8.31 2.85 -25.99
CA THR A 161 -8.74 4.27 -26.06
C THR A 161 -7.54 5.19 -25.95
N SER A 162 -7.71 6.47 -26.27
CA SER A 162 -6.62 7.45 -26.15
C SER A 162 -6.32 7.78 -24.68
N PHE A 163 -5.07 8.13 -24.37
CA PHE A 163 -4.68 8.64 -23.05
C PHE A 163 -5.55 9.81 -22.62
N ARG A 164 -5.80 10.76 -23.53
CA ARG A 164 -6.68 11.91 -23.24
C ARG A 164 -8.07 11.47 -22.80
N THR A 165 -8.70 10.54 -23.51
CA THR A 165 -10.04 10.05 -23.14
C THR A 165 -10.00 9.34 -21.79
N PHE A 166 -9.03 8.45 -21.61
CA PHE A 166 -8.85 7.71 -20.37
C PHE A 166 -8.69 8.64 -19.17
N VAL A 167 -7.69 9.52 -19.20
CA VAL A 167 -7.39 10.45 -18.09
C VAL A 167 -8.57 11.35 -17.78
N ASN A 168 -9.32 11.83 -18.78
CA ASN A 168 -10.52 12.63 -18.53
C ASN A 168 -11.63 11.85 -17.81
N THR A 169 -11.84 10.58 -18.16
CA THR A 169 -12.85 9.73 -17.50
C THR A 169 -12.39 9.21 -16.14
N TRP A 170 -11.09 9.01 -15.95
CA TRP A 170 -10.45 8.61 -14.70
C TRP A 170 -10.41 9.75 -13.68
N LYS A 171 -10.14 10.98 -14.14
CA LYS A 171 -10.20 12.21 -13.34
C LYS A 171 -11.55 12.42 -12.68
N ARG A 172 -12.66 12.08 -13.36
CA ARG A 172 -14.03 12.16 -12.80
C ARG A 172 -14.28 11.17 -11.66
N ALA A 173 -13.41 10.18 -11.50
CA ALA A 173 -13.39 9.22 -10.41
C ALA A 173 -12.23 9.50 -9.43
N ASP A 174 -11.79 10.76 -9.35
CA ASP A 174 -10.67 11.21 -8.52
C ASP A 174 -9.36 10.44 -8.76
N HIS A 175 -9.17 9.95 -9.99
CA HIS A 175 -8.03 9.12 -10.38
C HIS A 175 -7.88 7.88 -9.49
N TRP A 176 -8.98 7.32 -8.99
CA TRP A 176 -8.91 6.13 -8.16
C TRP A 176 -8.33 4.94 -8.94
N ALA A 177 -7.26 4.35 -8.39
CA ALA A 177 -6.58 3.19 -8.94
C ALA A 177 -5.92 2.37 -7.83
N LEU A 178 -5.91 1.05 -8.02
CA LEU A 178 -5.22 0.10 -7.15
C LEU A 178 -4.30 -0.80 -7.99
N VAL A 179 -3.12 -1.06 -7.45
CA VAL A 179 -2.34 -2.25 -7.74
C VAL A 179 -2.57 -3.23 -6.61
N ILE A 180 -2.90 -4.49 -6.94
CA ILE A 180 -3.20 -5.52 -5.96
C ILE A 180 -2.18 -6.63 -6.14
N VAL A 181 -1.22 -6.72 -5.22
CA VAL A 181 -0.10 -7.68 -5.27
C VAL A 181 -0.15 -8.62 -4.06
N PRO A 182 0.52 -9.77 -4.05
CA PRO A 182 0.67 -10.59 -2.86
C PRO A 182 1.24 -9.77 -1.68
N ALA A 183 0.82 -10.06 -0.45
CA ALA A 183 1.23 -9.27 0.72
C ALA A 183 2.76 -9.21 0.95
N GLY A 184 3.53 -10.18 0.43
CA GLY A 184 5.00 -10.18 0.51
C GLY A 184 5.72 -9.41 -0.61
N ASP A 185 4.97 -8.82 -1.55
CA ASP A 185 5.53 -8.11 -2.71
C ASP A 185 5.42 -6.59 -2.52
N ILE A 186 6.34 -5.85 -3.16
CA ILE A 186 6.37 -4.39 -3.16
C ILE A 186 5.96 -3.89 -4.55
N PRO A 187 4.86 -3.10 -4.68
CA PRO A 187 4.52 -2.43 -5.94
C PRO A 187 5.69 -1.59 -6.47
N ALA A 188 5.83 -1.50 -7.79
CA ALA A 188 6.99 -0.82 -8.40
C ALA A 188 7.08 0.67 -8.02
N THR A 189 5.93 1.31 -7.81
CA THR A 189 5.76 2.72 -7.47
C THR A 189 5.55 2.95 -5.98
N ALA A 190 5.73 1.92 -5.14
CA ALA A 190 5.48 2.01 -3.72
C ALA A 190 6.37 3.05 -3.03
N ASP A 191 5.75 4.00 -2.34
CA ASP A 191 6.41 4.85 -1.35
C ASP A 191 6.23 4.28 0.06
N PHE A 192 7.15 4.66 0.95
CA PHE A 192 7.20 4.14 2.31
C PHE A 192 5.92 4.41 3.11
N GLY A 193 5.40 5.63 3.07
CA GLY A 193 4.28 6.06 3.90
C GLY A 193 3.00 5.35 3.49
N THR A 194 2.70 5.34 2.19
CA THR A 194 1.51 4.70 1.63
C THR A 194 1.58 3.19 1.76
N TYR A 195 2.74 2.58 1.55
CA TYR A 195 2.91 1.14 1.71
C TYR A 195 2.69 0.72 3.16
N MET A 196 3.32 1.40 4.13
CA MET A 196 3.17 1.06 5.54
C MET A 196 1.73 1.24 6.04
N LYS A 197 1.03 2.27 5.56
CA LYS A 197 -0.41 2.45 5.85
C LYS A 197 -1.24 1.30 5.27
N THR A 198 -0.94 0.89 4.04
CA THR A 198 -1.65 -0.22 3.37
C THR A 198 -1.39 -1.56 4.09
N ALA A 199 -0.15 -1.81 4.51
CA ALA A 199 0.24 -3.00 5.26
C ALA A 199 -0.42 -3.07 6.64
N TYR A 200 -0.51 -1.94 7.36
CA TYR A 200 -1.15 -1.85 8.68
C TYR A 200 -2.63 -2.25 8.67
N ALA A 201 -3.34 -2.05 7.56
CA ALA A 201 -4.73 -2.48 7.44
C ALA A 201 -4.91 -4.01 7.57
N PHE A 202 -3.86 -4.82 7.37
CA PHE A 202 -3.92 -6.25 7.70
C PHE A 202 -4.02 -6.49 9.22
N GLU A 203 -3.31 -5.71 10.04
CA GLU A 203 -3.43 -5.82 11.50
C GLU A 203 -4.81 -5.37 11.99
N GLU A 204 -5.32 -4.25 11.47
CA GLU A 204 -6.66 -3.74 11.83
C GLU A 204 -7.78 -4.73 11.52
N THR A 205 -7.54 -5.64 10.56
CA THR A 205 -8.49 -6.68 10.14
C THR A 205 -8.17 -8.06 10.71
N GLY A 206 -7.18 -8.18 11.60
CA GLY A 206 -6.81 -9.43 12.26
C GLY A 206 -6.02 -10.41 11.38
N LEU A 207 -5.58 -9.99 10.20
CA LEU A 207 -4.84 -10.78 9.22
C LEU A 207 -3.33 -10.78 9.50
N MET A 208 -2.94 -11.23 10.70
CA MET A 208 -1.58 -11.09 11.23
C MET A 208 -0.49 -11.71 10.36
N ASN A 209 -0.73 -12.88 9.75
CA ASN A 209 0.28 -13.49 8.89
C ASN A 209 0.57 -12.63 7.64
N TYR A 210 -0.43 -11.94 7.08
CA TYR A 210 -0.20 -11.10 5.90
C TYR A 210 0.44 -9.76 6.27
N ALA A 211 0.10 -9.20 7.43
CA ALA A 211 0.84 -8.06 8.00
C ALA A 211 2.33 -8.40 8.17
N PHE A 212 2.61 -9.61 8.67
CA PHE A 212 3.97 -10.10 8.87
C PHE A 212 4.76 -10.19 7.54
N GLU A 213 4.16 -10.78 6.49
CA GLU A 213 4.75 -10.82 5.14
C GLU A 213 5.02 -9.41 4.60
N ALA A 214 4.05 -8.50 4.75
CA ALA A 214 4.17 -7.13 4.25
C ALA A 214 5.24 -6.32 4.98
N TYR A 215 5.38 -6.46 6.30
CA TYR A 215 6.45 -5.81 7.05
C TYR A 215 7.81 -6.41 6.72
N ARG A 216 7.90 -7.72 6.51
CA ARG A 216 9.16 -8.33 6.06
C ARG A 216 9.58 -7.83 4.68
N ALA A 217 8.64 -7.63 3.76
CA ALA A 217 8.95 -7.01 2.47
C ALA A 217 9.41 -5.55 2.64
N ALA A 218 8.76 -4.80 3.53
CA ALA A 218 9.14 -3.42 3.83
C ALA A 218 10.54 -3.30 4.45
N THR A 219 10.96 -4.22 5.33
CA THR A 219 12.31 -4.19 5.89
C THR A 219 13.40 -4.46 4.85
N GLN A 220 13.08 -5.17 3.77
CA GLN A 220 13.99 -5.39 2.64
C GLN A 220 14.05 -4.17 1.72
N LYS A 221 12.90 -3.53 1.45
CA LYS A 221 12.82 -2.35 0.56
C LYS A 221 13.35 -1.07 1.21
N TRP A 222 13.05 -0.86 2.49
CA TRP A 222 13.44 0.32 3.26
C TRP A 222 14.23 -0.09 4.51
N PRO A 223 15.45 -0.66 4.35
CA PRO A 223 16.20 -1.22 5.47
C PRO A 223 16.68 -0.18 6.48
N GLN A 224 16.71 1.10 6.09
CA GLN A 224 17.14 2.23 6.93
C GLN A 224 15.97 2.91 7.67
N GLU A 225 14.73 2.45 7.46
CA GLU A 225 13.57 2.96 8.18
C GLU A 225 13.32 2.11 9.42
N ALA A 226 13.23 2.71 10.61
CA ALA A 226 13.03 1.94 11.84
C ALA A 226 11.63 1.31 11.91
N ARG A 227 10.61 1.98 11.38
CA ARG A 227 9.20 1.59 11.56
C ARG A 227 8.88 0.17 11.07
N PRO A 228 9.26 -0.29 9.86
CA PRO A 228 9.01 -1.67 9.42
C PRO A 228 9.61 -2.71 10.35
N TRP A 229 10.81 -2.46 10.89
CA TRP A 229 11.46 -3.34 11.83
C TRP A 229 10.74 -3.39 13.18
N ILE A 230 10.25 -2.24 13.68
CA ILE A 230 9.41 -2.18 14.89
C ILE A 230 8.13 -2.99 14.72
N MET A 231 7.42 -2.78 13.61
CA MET A 231 6.16 -3.46 13.31
C MET A 231 6.39 -4.97 13.15
N LEU A 232 7.39 -5.38 12.36
CA LEU A 232 7.76 -6.78 12.18
C LEU A 232 8.10 -7.46 13.50
N GLY A 233 8.92 -6.82 14.33
CA GLY A 233 9.36 -7.41 15.60
C GLY A 233 8.26 -7.47 16.66
N THR A 234 7.42 -6.43 16.74
CA THR A 234 6.26 -6.41 17.64
C THR A 234 5.25 -7.50 17.25
N LEU A 235 4.98 -7.66 15.95
CA LEU A 235 4.10 -8.70 15.46
C LEU A 235 4.69 -10.10 15.64
N ALA A 236 6.00 -10.28 15.40
CA ALA A 236 6.70 -11.53 15.67
C ALA A 236 6.61 -11.94 17.15
N TYR A 237 6.68 -10.98 18.08
CA TYR A 237 6.49 -11.23 19.51
C TYR A 237 5.08 -11.73 19.83
N THR A 238 4.05 -11.10 19.23
CA THR A 238 2.64 -11.51 19.34
C THR A 238 2.41 -12.92 18.79
N LEU A 239 3.13 -13.30 17.74
CA LEU A 239 3.07 -14.63 17.11
C LEU A 239 4.01 -15.66 17.76
N ASP A 240 4.53 -15.40 18.96
CA ASP A 240 5.47 -16.27 19.70
C ASP A 240 6.82 -16.56 18.98
N ASN A 241 7.14 -15.83 17.92
CA ASN A 241 8.42 -15.93 17.23
C ASN A 241 9.47 -15.02 17.87
N ASN A 242 9.85 -15.34 19.11
CA ASN A 242 10.66 -14.46 19.95
C ASN A 242 12.07 -14.20 19.40
N ARG A 243 12.68 -15.17 18.71
CA ARG A 243 13.99 -14.97 18.08
C ARG A 243 13.93 -13.87 17.02
N GLN A 244 12.93 -13.96 16.13
CA GLN A 244 12.75 -12.96 15.08
C GLN A 244 12.30 -11.61 15.64
N ALA A 245 11.50 -11.61 16.70
CA ALA A 245 11.15 -10.40 17.43
C ALA A 245 12.40 -9.66 17.93
N VAL A 246 13.33 -10.40 18.57
CA VAL A 246 14.61 -9.86 19.02
C VAL A 246 15.44 -9.34 17.84
N GLU A 247 15.60 -10.11 16.77
CA GLU A 247 16.37 -9.70 15.59
C GLU A 247 15.84 -8.40 14.96
N ALA A 248 14.53 -8.31 14.73
CA ALA A 248 13.92 -7.14 14.12
C ALA A 248 13.96 -5.91 15.04
N LEU A 249 13.67 -6.06 16.33
CA LEU A 249 13.69 -4.94 17.28
C LEU A 249 15.12 -4.45 17.57
N LEU A 250 16.14 -5.32 17.45
CA LEU A 250 17.54 -4.91 17.46
C LEU A 250 17.91 -4.07 16.22
N GLN A 251 17.43 -4.43 15.04
CA GLN A 251 17.64 -3.60 13.84
C GLN A 251 16.97 -2.23 14.01
N ALA A 252 15.72 -2.22 14.49
CA ALA A 252 15.00 -0.99 14.77
C ALA A 252 15.74 -0.08 15.77
N SER A 253 16.23 -0.64 16.87
CA SER A 253 16.94 0.14 17.90
C SER A 253 18.32 0.62 17.45
N GLY A 254 18.95 -0.06 16.48
CA GLY A 254 20.17 0.39 15.82
C GLY A 254 19.94 1.57 14.87
N ILE A 255 18.75 1.67 14.26
CA ILE A 255 18.37 2.76 13.35
C ILE A 255 17.91 3.99 14.15
N ASP A 256 17.03 3.78 15.14
CA ASP A 256 16.52 4.83 16.03
C ASP A 256 16.71 4.43 17.49
N ALA A 257 17.89 4.76 18.02
CA ALA A 257 18.23 4.49 19.41
C ALA A 257 17.49 5.40 20.41
N GLY A 258 16.82 6.47 19.94
CA GLY A 258 16.01 7.36 20.76
C GLY A 258 14.59 6.84 21.02
N SER A 259 14.20 5.73 20.39
CA SER A 259 12.86 5.16 20.54
C SER A 259 12.71 4.35 21.82
N ALA A 260 12.18 5.00 22.87
CA ALA A 260 11.90 4.33 24.14
C ALA A 260 10.93 3.14 23.98
N THR A 261 9.92 3.26 23.10
CA THR A 261 8.99 2.17 22.76
C THR A 261 9.70 0.98 22.13
N THR A 262 10.65 1.21 21.23
CA THR A 262 11.41 0.11 20.58
C THR A 262 12.22 -0.67 21.59
N TRP A 263 12.93 0.03 22.48
CA TRP A 263 13.69 -0.60 23.56
C TRP A 263 12.79 -1.36 24.53
N ASN A 264 11.60 -0.83 24.84
CA ASN A 264 10.62 -1.50 25.67
C ASN A 264 10.14 -2.82 25.02
N ASN A 265 9.75 -2.77 23.75
CA ASN A 265 9.32 -3.96 23.02
C ASN A 265 10.46 -4.99 22.91
N LEU A 266 11.70 -4.53 22.69
CA LEU A 266 12.88 -5.39 22.65
C LEU A 266 13.09 -6.10 24.00
N ALA A 267 12.87 -5.42 25.12
CA ALA A 267 12.99 -6.02 26.44
C ALA A 267 12.02 -7.20 26.65
N TYR A 268 10.75 -7.04 26.27
CA TYR A 268 9.78 -8.14 26.31
C TYR A 268 10.21 -9.31 25.41
N ALA A 269 10.64 -9.02 24.18
CA ALA A 269 11.10 -10.05 23.25
C ALA A 269 12.33 -10.80 23.78
N LEU A 270 13.31 -10.09 24.34
CA LEU A 270 14.50 -10.68 24.97
C LEU A 270 14.15 -11.54 26.16
N HIS A 271 13.27 -11.06 27.03
CA HIS A 271 12.84 -11.81 28.21
C HIS A 271 12.19 -13.14 27.80
N LYS A 272 11.24 -13.09 26.85
CA LYS A 272 10.55 -14.28 26.34
C LYS A 272 11.47 -15.21 25.55
N ASN A 273 12.53 -14.68 24.94
CA ASN A 273 13.60 -15.46 24.29
C ASN A 273 14.65 -16.01 25.28
N GLY A 274 14.50 -15.82 26.60
CA GLY A 274 15.43 -16.37 27.61
C GLY A 274 16.69 -15.53 27.84
N CYS A 275 16.69 -14.27 27.43
CA CYS A 275 17.80 -13.31 27.56
C CYS A 275 17.52 -12.25 28.63
N ALA A 276 17.30 -12.70 29.87
CA ALA A 276 16.85 -11.85 30.98
C ALA A 276 17.81 -10.67 31.30
N LEU A 277 19.13 -10.88 31.22
CA LEU A 277 20.10 -9.80 31.48
C LEU A 277 19.99 -8.70 30.41
N GLN A 278 19.90 -9.10 29.14
CA GLN A 278 19.75 -8.20 28.01
C GLN A 278 18.41 -7.47 28.05
N ALA A 279 17.34 -8.14 28.49
CA ALA A 279 16.04 -7.49 28.69
C ALA A 279 16.14 -6.32 29.68
N GLN A 280 16.86 -6.51 30.79
CA GLN A 280 17.10 -5.44 31.77
C GLN A 280 17.96 -4.30 31.19
N GLN A 281 18.96 -4.62 30.36
CA GLN A 281 19.74 -3.59 29.65
C GLN A 281 18.87 -2.80 28.65
N ALA A 282 17.98 -3.47 27.91
CA ALA A 282 17.07 -2.81 26.99
C ALA A 282 16.10 -1.87 27.74
N LEU A 283 15.57 -2.28 28.90
CA LEU A 283 14.76 -1.39 29.77
C LEU A 283 15.55 -0.17 30.25
N GLN A 284 16.84 -0.32 30.55
CA GLN A 284 17.70 0.82 30.88
C GLN A 284 17.83 1.79 29.69
N CYS A 285 18.02 1.28 28.47
CA CYS A 285 18.03 2.14 27.27
C CYS A 285 16.68 2.84 27.07
N ALA A 286 15.55 2.13 27.27
CA ALA A 286 14.21 2.70 27.17
C ALA A 286 14.02 3.89 28.13
N ARG A 287 14.47 3.75 29.38
CA ARG A 287 14.41 4.82 30.39
C ARG A 287 15.34 5.99 30.09
N GLN A 288 16.49 5.74 29.48
CA GLN A 288 17.40 6.82 29.04
C GLN A 288 16.78 7.64 27.90
N ALA A 289 16.04 6.97 27.00
CA ALA A 289 15.36 7.60 25.89
C ALA A 289 14.12 8.41 26.31
N SER A 290 13.38 7.96 27.33
CA SER A 290 12.22 8.67 27.88
C SER A 290 12.24 8.61 29.42
N LEU A 291 12.70 9.69 30.04
CA LEU A 291 12.74 9.83 31.49
C LEU A 291 11.31 9.89 32.05
N ASP A 292 11.05 9.15 33.12
CA ASP A 292 9.77 9.11 33.86
C ASP A 292 8.54 8.65 33.05
N ASP A 293 8.73 7.91 31.96
CA ASP A 293 7.63 7.24 31.25
C ASP A 293 7.04 6.11 32.10
N MET A 294 5.81 6.30 32.56
CA MET A 294 5.09 5.34 33.40
C MET A 294 4.93 3.97 32.73
N ASN A 295 4.75 3.91 31.40
CA ASN A 295 4.60 2.64 30.70
C ASN A 295 5.90 1.81 30.76
N ILE A 296 7.05 2.47 30.71
CA ILE A 296 8.37 1.80 30.81
C ILE A 296 8.60 1.32 32.24
N LEU A 297 8.22 2.12 33.24
CA LEU A 297 8.31 1.73 34.65
C LEU A 297 7.35 0.58 35.01
N ASP A 298 6.17 0.53 34.40
CA ASP A 298 5.25 -0.60 34.50
C ASP A 298 5.85 -1.85 33.83
N SER A 299 6.39 -1.71 32.61
CA SER A 299 7.02 -2.81 31.86
C SER A 299 8.21 -3.41 32.61
N GLN A 300 9.02 -2.57 33.26
CA GLN A 300 10.13 -3.04 34.10
C GLN A 300 9.62 -3.91 35.26
N ARG A 301 8.61 -3.43 35.99
CA ARG A 301 8.01 -4.20 37.10
C ARG A 301 7.40 -5.50 36.62
N GLU A 302 6.73 -5.49 35.47
CA GLU A 302 6.15 -6.69 34.88
C GLU A 302 7.25 -7.71 34.58
N ILE A 303 8.27 -7.34 33.79
CA ILE A 303 9.36 -8.23 33.39
C ILE A 303 10.14 -8.78 34.60
N GLU A 304 10.32 -7.99 35.67
CA GLU A 304 10.94 -8.45 36.92
C GLU A 304 10.13 -9.54 37.64
N THR A 305 8.81 -9.54 37.48
CA THR A 305 7.91 -10.54 38.10
C THR A 305 7.61 -11.74 37.20
N MET A 306 7.90 -11.65 35.91
CA MET A 306 7.71 -12.74 34.97
C MET A 306 8.65 -13.91 35.28
N ALA A 307 8.17 -15.14 35.02
CA ALA A 307 9.00 -16.33 35.19
C ALA A 307 10.17 -16.32 34.21
N VAL A 308 11.37 -16.51 34.73
CA VAL A 308 12.59 -16.63 33.93
C VAL A 308 12.51 -17.89 33.08
N GLN A 309 12.53 -17.70 31.76
CA GLN A 309 12.57 -18.80 30.79
C GLN A 309 13.92 -19.54 30.82
N VAL A 310 13.97 -20.73 30.24
CA VAL A 310 15.24 -21.44 30.02
C VAL A 310 16.20 -20.52 29.27
N ARG A 311 17.39 -20.33 29.84
CA ARG A 311 18.40 -19.41 29.31
C ARG A 311 18.77 -19.79 27.88
N ALA A 312 18.65 -18.84 26.95
CA ALA A 312 19.13 -19.02 25.59
C ALA A 312 20.67 -19.06 25.52
N SER A 313 21.21 -19.77 24.54
CA SER A 313 22.65 -19.85 24.27
C SER A 313 23.22 -18.56 23.68
N ASP A 314 22.44 -17.87 22.86
CA ASP A 314 22.92 -16.79 21.98
C ASP A 314 22.13 -15.50 22.23
N CYS A 315 22.44 -14.81 23.32
CA CYS A 315 21.83 -13.53 23.63
C CYS A 315 22.64 -12.37 23.03
N PRO A 316 21.98 -11.40 22.39
CA PRO A 316 22.63 -10.29 21.69
C PRO A 316 23.30 -9.31 22.66
N LEU A 317 24.20 -8.48 22.13
CA LEU A 317 24.72 -7.33 22.86
C LEU A 317 23.72 -6.18 22.78
N ILE A 318 23.50 -5.52 23.92
CA ILE A 318 22.64 -4.34 24.01
C ILE A 318 23.54 -3.12 24.14
N ASN A 319 23.41 -2.19 23.20
CA ASN A 319 24.16 -0.94 23.19
C ASN A 319 23.14 0.22 23.13
N CYS A 320 22.92 0.89 24.25
CA CYS A 320 22.20 2.15 24.24
C CYS A 320 23.08 3.16 23.49
N ALA A 321 22.55 3.91 22.51
CA ALA A 321 23.32 4.99 21.94
C ALA A 321 23.62 6.01 23.05
N GLN A 322 24.88 6.03 23.49
CA GLN A 322 25.43 7.11 24.28
C GLN A 322 25.70 8.24 23.29
N ASP A 323 25.08 9.40 23.50
CA ASP A 323 25.38 10.66 22.81
C ASP A 323 24.78 10.85 21.39
N ALA A 324 23.46 10.88 21.28
CA ALA A 324 22.85 11.74 20.25
C ALA A 324 22.81 13.17 20.81
N GLU A 325 23.77 14.02 20.42
CA GLU A 325 23.60 15.46 20.56
C GLU A 325 22.24 15.85 19.95
N PRO A 326 21.46 16.74 20.58
CA PRO A 326 20.22 17.21 19.99
C PRO A 326 20.57 17.90 18.67
N SER A 327 20.24 17.25 17.56
CA SER A 327 20.42 17.80 16.22
C SER A 327 19.57 19.07 16.11
N ASN A 328 20.23 20.21 16.29
CA ASN A 328 19.70 21.52 15.96
C ASN A 328 19.26 21.53 14.49
N LEU A 329 18.01 21.96 14.29
CA LEU A 329 17.50 22.67 13.11
C LEU A 329 17.53 21.91 11.77
N ARG A 330 16.34 21.69 11.23
CA ARG A 330 15.89 22.41 10.02
C ARG A 330 14.37 22.48 9.99
N ALA A 331 13.86 23.61 10.49
CA ALA A 331 12.68 24.20 9.91
C ALA A 331 13.06 24.66 8.50
N HIS A 332 12.35 24.17 7.48
CA HIS A 332 11.96 24.91 6.28
C HIS A 332 10.83 24.16 5.59
#